data_AF-A0A9W8N3Z9-F1
#
_entry.id   AF-A0A9W8N3Z9-F1
#
_cell.length_a   1.000
_cell.length_b   1.000
_cell.length_c   1.000
_cell.angle_alpha   90.00
_cell.angle_beta   90.00
_cell.angle_gamma   90.00
#
_symmetry.space_group_name_H-M   'P 1'
#
loop_
_entity.id
_entity.type
_entity.pdbx_description
1 polymer ?
#
loop_
_entity_poly.entity_id
_entity_poly.type
_entity_poly.pdbx_seq_one_letter_code
_entity_poly.pdbx_strand_id
1 'polypeptide(L)'
;MLAPYDRKSSIVNPFEEAKPCISESTAAKIATLRARLEKHLGPECVSAVSGSEKSIALANEVFGFNGWSSSIQNIQVDFIDQNPCTLKTSLNLSVIVRVTLEDGTYYEDIGYGHIEGCEGKAAAFEKAKKDGTTDALKKTLWNFSNILENYIYDADCPARVTKTVERKT
;
A
#
# COMPACT_ATOMS: atom_id res chain seq x y z
N MET A 1 43.74 38.17 8.33
CA MET A 1 43.29 37.07 9.20
C MET A 1 41.89 37.39 9.71
N LEU A 2 40.84 36.85 9.06
CA LEU A 2 39.45 36.77 9.54
C LEU A 2 38.80 35.59 8.79
N ALA A 3 38.34 34.56 9.51
CA ALA A 3 37.68 33.40 8.93
C ALA A 3 36.19 33.69 8.65
N PRO A 4 35.61 33.19 7.54
CA PRO A 4 34.17 33.32 7.30
C PRO A 4 33.39 32.33 8.18
N TYR A 5 32.30 32.83 8.74
CA TYR A 5 31.35 32.13 9.59
C TYR A 5 30.77 30.87 8.91
N ASP A 6 31.12 29.68 9.41
CA ASP A 6 30.33 28.46 9.16
C ASP A 6 29.29 28.31 10.28
N ARG A 7 28.10 28.88 10.06
CA ARG A 7 26.92 28.64 10.92
C ARG A 7 26.02 27.65 10.19
N LYS A 8 26.33 26.35 10.27
CA LYS A 8 25.33 25.31 10.03
C LYS A 8 24.29 25.38 11.15
N SER A 9 23.25 26.17 10.94
CA SER A 9 22.07 26.15 11.79
C SER A 9 21.36 24.80 11.61
N SER A 10 21.36 23.97 12.64
CA SER A 10 20.59 22.74 12.74
C SER A 10 19.10 23.04 12.92
N ILE A 11 18.50 23.69 11.92
CA ILE A 11 17.05 23.83 11.83
C ILE A 11 16.55 22.49 11.29
N VAL A 12 16.12 21.61 12.20
CA VAL A 12 15.36 20.42 11.84
C VAL A 12 14.00 20.90 11.35
N ASN A 13 13.65 20.59 10.11
CA ASN A 13 12.42 21.05 9.48
C ASN A 13 11.20 20.42 10.19
N PRO A 14 10.35 21.22 10.88
CA PRO A 14 9.18 20.70 11.60
C PRO A 14 8.05 20.24 10.66
N PHE A 15 8.17 20.48 9.35
CA PHE A 15 7.25 20.02 8.30
C PHE A 15 7.77 18.79 7.55
N GLU A 16 8.96 18.29 7.88
CA GLU A 16 9.44 17.03 7.35
C GLU A 16 8.69 15.93 8.10
N GLU A 17 7.67 15.36 7.45
CA GLU A 17 6.96 14.18 7.96
C GLU A 17 8.02 13.17 8.38
N ALA A 18 7.96 12.76 9.65
CA ALA A 18 8.90 11.81 10.20
C ALA A 18 8.81 10.55 9.33
N LYS A 19 9.77 10.39 8.41
CA LYS A 19 9.95 9.17 7.63
C LYS A 19 9.88 8.02 8.62
N PRO A 20 8.87 7.13 8.55
CA PRO A 20 8.77 6.02 9.49
C PRO A 20 10.07 5.22 9.36
N CYS A 21 10.95 5.25 10.37
CA CYS A 21 12.15 4.41 10.35
C CYS A 21 11.64 2.99 10.61
N ILE A 22 11.50 2.25 9.52
CA ILE A 22 11.05 0.86 9.49
C ILE A 22 11.99 0.06 10.37
N SER A 23 11.45 -0.73 11.30
CA SER A 23 12.27 -1.52 12.22
C SER A 23 13.06 -2.59 11.46
N GLU A 24 14.27 -2.94 11.93
CA GLU A 24 15.11 -3.98 11.33
C GLU A 24 14.39 -5.35 11.27
N SER A 25 13.46 -5.62 12.19
CA SER A 25 12.60 -6.81 12.15
C SER A 25 11.56 -6.75 11.04
N THR A 26 10.98 -5.56 10.80
CA THR A 26 10.06 -5.34 9.68
C THR A 26 10.79 -5.58 8.36
N ALA A 27 12.05 -5.11 8.25
CA ALA A 27 12.89 -5.27 7.06
C ALA A 27 13.07 -6.73 6.60
N ALA A 28 13.37 -7.63 7.54
CA ALA A 28 13.53 -9.06 7.24
C ALA A 28 12.21 -9.73 6.83
N LYS A 29 11.08 -9.32 7.43
CA LYS A 29 9.75 -9.78 7.04
C LYS A 29 9.44 -9.36 5.60
N ILE A 30 9.70 -8.11 5.23
CA ILE A 30 9.46 -7.57 3.88
C ILE A 30 10.20 -8.38 2.80
N ALA A 31 11.51 -8.64 2.99
CA ALA A 31 12.29 -9.43 2.03
C ALA A 31 11.72 -10.85 1.85
N THR A 32 11.18 -11.43 2.94
CA THR A 32 10.48 -12.71 2.89
C THR A 32 9.16 -12.62 2.12
N LEU A 33 8.40 -11.52 2.26
CA LEU A 33 7.17 -11.30 1.50
C LEU A 33 7.44 -11.25 0.01
N ARG A 34 8.46 -10.50 -0.42
CA ARG A 34 8.84 -10.42 -1.83
C ARG A 34 9.21 -11.78 -2.39
N ALA A 35 10.12 -12.51 -1.74
CA ALA A 35 10.56 -13.82 -2.23
C ALA A 35 9.39 -14.79 -2.42
N ARG A 36 8.36 -14.70 -1.58
CA ARG A 36 7.15 -15.52 -1.70
C ARG A 36 6.18 -14.97 -2.74
N LEU A 37 5.93 -13.66 -2.78
CA LEU A 37 5.10 -13.04 -3.81
C LEU A 37 5.69 -13.33 -5.19
N GLU A 38 6.98 -13.17 -5.42
CA GLU A 38 7.63 -13.41 -6.72
C GLU A 38 7.58 -14.90 -7.13
N LYS A 39 7.71 -15.81 -6.17
CA LYS A 39 7.56 -17.27 -6.39
C LYS A 39 6.12 -17.67 -6.74
N HIS A 40 5.12 -16.97 -6.22
CA HIS A 40 3.70 -17.33 -6.35
C HIS A 40 2.90 -16.45 -7.33
N LEU A 41 3.44 -15.29 -7.67
CA LEU A 41 2.82 -14.19 -8.43
C LEU A 41 3.87 -13.52 -9.34
N GLY A 42 4.68 -14.29 -10.06
CA GLY A 42 5.61 -13.76 -11.07
C GLY A 42 4.93 -12.73 -12.00
N PRO A 43 5.70 -11.90 -12.74
CA PRO A 43 5.17 -10.77 -13.51
C PRO A 43 4.03 -11.14 -14.49
N GLU A 44 3.95 -12.41 -14.90
CA GLU A 44 2.85 -12.95 -15.72
C GLU A 44 1.56 -13.33 -14.95
N CYS A 45 1.59 -13.47 -13.62
CA CYS A 45 0.45 -13.92 -12.79
C CYS A 45 -0.38 -12.79 -12.18
N VAL A 46 -0.01 -11.52 -12.38
CA VAL A 46 -0.86 -10.37 -12.01
C VAL A 46 -2.21 -10.39 -12.75
N SER A 47 -2.29 -11.13 -13.87
CA SER A 47 -3.48 -11.26 -14.71
C SER A 47 -4.30 -12.55 -14.52
N ALA A 48 -3.79 -13.56 -13.81
CA ALA A 48 -4.34 -14.92 -13.89
C ALA A 48 -4.85 -15.46 -12.53
N VAL A 49 -6.17 -15.32 -12.33
CA VAL A 49 -7.12 -16.24 -11.63
C VAL A 49 -6.81 -16.68 -10.19
N SER A 50 -5.68 -16.31 -9.60
CA SER A 50 -5.44 -16.52 -8.18
C SER A 50 -5.90 -15.30 -7.39
N GLY A 51 -6.98 -15.51 -6.63
CA GLY A 51 -7.70 -14.45 -5.91
C GLY A 51 -6.82 -13.69 -4.92
N SER A 52 -7.34 -12.55 -4.48
CA SER A 52 -6.83 -11.82 -3.30
C SER A 52 -6.49 -12.74 -2.13
N GLU A 53 -7.16 -13.89 -2.00
CA GLU A 53 -6.91 -14.95 -1.03
C GLU A 53 -5.43 -15.36 -0.93
N LYS A 54 -4.71 -15.52 -2.05
CA LYS A 54 -3.28 -15.87 -2.01
C LYS A 54 -2.44 -14.71 -1.48
N SER A 55 -2.72 -13.48 -1.92
CA SER A 55 -2.01 -12.29 -1.45
C SER A 55 -2.27 -12.04 0.04
N ILE A 56 -3.50 -12.27 0.51
CA ILE A 56 -3.89 -12.21 1.93
C ILE A 56 -3.18 -13.30 2.74
N ALA A 57 -3.16 -14.54 2.25
CA ALA A 57 -2.46 -15.64 2.91
C ALA A 57 -0.95 -15.35 3.05
N LEU A 58 -0.32 -14.85 2.00
CA LEU A 58 1.09 -14.46 2.02
C LEU A 58 1.36 -13.30 3.00
N ALA A 59 0.51 -12.28 3.01
CA ALA A 59 0.62 -11.20 3.97
C ALA A 59 0.47 -11.71 5.43
N ASN A 60 -0.46 -12.64 5.67
CA ASN A 60 -0.64 -13.28 6.98
C ASN A 60 0.56 -14.15 7.39
N GLU A 61 1.18 -14.86 6.45
CA GLU A 61 2.39 -15.66 6.71
C GLU A 61 3.60 -14.80 7.08
N VAL A 62 3.68 -13.58 6.55
CA VAL A 62 4.87 -12.74 6.65
C VAL A 62 4.77 -11.71 7.77
N PHE A 63 3.65 -10.99 7.84
CA PHE A 63 3.43 -10.00 8.89
C PHE A 63 2.75 -10.60 10.12
N GLY A 64 2.15 -11.78 10.00
CA GLY A 64 1.24 -12.34 11.00
C GLY A 64 -0.19 -11.83 10.79
N PHE A 65 -1.18 -12.60 11.21
CA PHE A 65 -2.61 -12.26 11.01
C PHE A 65 -3.03 -10.94 11.68
N ASN A 66 -2.28 -10.47 12.67
CA ASN A 66 -2.50 -9.22 13.41
C ASN A 66 -1.45 -8.14 13.11
N GLY A 67 -0.45 -8.43 12.26
CA GLY A 67 0.65 -7.50 11.97
C GLY A 67 0.36 -6.52 10.84
N TRP A 68 -0.79 -6.64 10.19
CA TRP A 68 -1.21 -5.77 9.10
C TRP A 68 -2.74 -5.64 9.04
N SER A 69 -3.21 -4.60 8.36
CA SER A 69 -4.62 -4.36 8.06
C SER A 69 -4.76 -3.76 6.67
N SER A 70 -5.95 -3.87 6.09
CA SER A 70 -6.32 -3.18 4.85
C SER A 70 -7.61 -2.38 5.03
N SER A 71 -7.72 -1.26 4.32
CA SER A 71 -8.90 -0.40 4.36
C SER A 71 -9.15 0.24 3.00
N ILE A 72 -10.43 0.34 2.61
CA ILE A 72 -10.83 1.07 1.42
C ILE A 72 -10.93 2.55 1.81
N GLN A 73 -10.17 3.39 1.11
CA GLN A 73 -10.10 4.82 1.38
C GLN A 73 -11.10 5.58 0.52
N ASN A 74 -11.20 5.20 -0.75
CA ASN A 74 -12.12 5.82 -1.70
C ASN A 74 -12.58 4.81 -2.76
N ILE A 75 -13.82 4.98 -3.21
CA ILE A 75 -14.34 4.32 -4.41
C ILE A 75 -14.94 5.42 -5.27
N GLN A 76 -14.39 5.60 -6.46
CA GLN A 76 -14.83 6.60 -7.42
C GLN A 76 -15.36 5.93 -8.68
N VAL A 77 -16.56 6.31 -9.09
CA VAL A 77 -17.13 5.88 -10.37
C VAL A 77 -16.60 6.83 -11.44
N ASP A 78 -15.74 6.33 -12.31
CA ASP A 78 -15.14 7.14 -13.37
C ASP A 78 -16.13 7.33 -14.53
N PHE A 79 -16.88 6.27 -14.85
CA PHE A 79 -17.88 6.27 -15.91
C PHE A 79 -18.94 5.20 -15.67
N ILE A 80 -20.17 5.52 -16.07
CA ILE A 80 -21.27 4.57 -16.19
C ILE A 80 -22.12 4.94 -17.40
N ASP A 81 -22.39 3.94 -18.24
CA ASP A 81 -23.31 4.06 -19.36
C ASP A 81 -24.28 2.89 -19.36
N GLN A 82 -25.48 3.17 -19.83
CA GLN A 82 -26.50 2.17 -20.00
C GLN A 82 -27.09 2.32 -21.40
N ASN A 83 -27.00 1.25 -22.17
CA ASN A 83 -27.61 1.21 -23.49
C ASN A 83 -29.14 1.28 -23.36
N PRO A 84 -29.82 2.28 -23.96
CA PRO A 84 -31.25 2.49 -23.77
C PRO A 84 -32.12 1.39 -24.41
N CYS A 85 -31.60 0.68 -25.42
CA CYS A 85 -32.33 -0.37 -26.12
C CYS A 85 -32.15 -1.74 -25.47
N THR A 86 -30.93 -2.05 -25.02
CA THR A 86 -30.60 -3.36 -24.45
C THR A 86 -30.62 -3.39 -22.92
N LEU A 87 -30.72 -2.22 -22.27
CA LEU A 87 -30.63 -2.01 -20.82
C LEU A 87 -29.33 -2.50 -20.18
N LYS A 88 -28.35 -2.91 -20.99
CA LYS A 88 -27.04 -3.36 -20.55
C LYS A 88 -26.22 -2.18 -20.04
N THR A 89 -25.62 -2.37 -18.89
CA THR A 89 -24.80 -1.36 -18.20
C THR A 89 -23.33 -1.69 -18.38
N SER A 90 -22.55 -0.68 -18.75
CA SER A 90 -21.10 -0.71 -18.73
C SER A 90 -20.62 0.33 -17.72
N LEU A 91 -19.66 -0.02 -16.87
CA LEU A 91 -19.08 0.94 -15.94
C LEU A 91 -17.60 0.69 -15.69
N ASN A 92 -16.93 1.76 -15.30
CA ASN A 92 -15.57 1.75 -14.80
C ASN A 92 -15.50 2.50 -13.47
N LEU A 93 -14.77 1.95 -12.52
CA LEU A 93 -14.52 2.57 -11.23
C LEU A 93 -13.08 2.38 -10.81
N SER A 94 -12.59 3.34 -10.03
CA SER A 94 -11.31 3.31 -9.37
C SER A 94 -11.51 3.14 -7.86
N VAL A 95 -10.66 2.33 -7.24
CA VAL A 95 -10.69 2.04 -5.80
C VAL A 95 -9.32 2.33 -5.23
N ILE A 96 -9.26 3.11 -4.17
CA ILE A 96 -8.03 3.36 -3.41
C ILE A 96 -8.06 2.48 -2.17
N VAL A 97 -7.04 1.62 -2.02
CA VAL A 97 -6.86 0.77 -0.84
C VAL A 97 -5.58 1.18 -0.12
N ARG A 98 -5.65 1.21 1.21
CA ARG A 98 -4.51 1.38 2.11
C ARG A 98 -4.20 0.07 2.82
N VAL A 99 -2.94 -0.34 2.80
CA VAL A 99 -2.40 -1.38 3.70
C VAL A 99 -1.60 -0.69 4.79
N THR A 100 -1.82 -1.06 6.05
CA THR A 100 -1.15 -0.50 7.23
C THR A 100 -0.57 -1.61 8.10
N LEU A 101 0.69 -1.49 8.51
CA LEU A 101 1.38 -2.42 9.42
C LEU A 101 1.18 -2.07 10.89
N GLU A 102 1.56 -2.99 11.77
CA GLU A 102 1.51 -2.81 13.23
C GLU A 102 2.28 -1.58 13.73
N ASP A 103 3.35 -1.17 13.03
CA ASP A 103 4.18 -0.01 13.37
C ASP A 103 3.59 1.33 12.86
N GLY A 104 2.44 1.28 12.18
CA GLY A 104 1.76 2.43 11.61
C GLY A 104 2.23 2.80 10.21
N THR A 105 3.24 2.14 9.66
CA THR A 105 3.67 2.33 8.27
C THR A 105 2.55 1.89 7.34
N TYR A 106 2.23 2.72 6.36
CA TYR A 106 1.18 2.40 5.40
C TYR A 106 1.60 2.72 3.96
N TYR A 107 0.89 2.11 3.02
CA TYR A 107 0.98 2.43 1.62
C TYR A 107 -0.39 2.35 0.97
N GLU A 108 -0.60 3.18 -0.03
CA GLU A 108 -1.86 3.30 -0.75
C GLU A 108 -1.63 3.06 -2.23
N ASP A 109 -2.55 2.34 -2.85
CA ASP A 109 -2.53 2.13 -4.29
C ASP A 109 -3.94 2.13 -4.88
N ILE A 110 -4.00 2.30 -6.20
CA ILE A 110 -5.22 2.41 -6.97
C ILE A 110 -5.44 1.13 -7.77
N GLY A 111 -6.61 0.53 -7.60
CA GLY A 111 -7.12 -0.55 -8.43
C GLY A 111 -8.29 -0.12 -9.30
N TYR A 112 -8.50 -0.84 -10.39
CA TYR A 112 -9.58 -0.56 -11.34
C TYR A 112 -10.53 -1.73 -11.46
N GLY A 113 -11.82 -1.41 -11.41
CA GLY A 113 -12.91 -2.34 -11.59
C GLY A 113 -13.72 -1.96 -12.81
N HIS A 114 -13.89 -2.90 -13.73
CA HIS A 114 -14.57 -2.64 -14.99
C HIS A 114 -15.54 -3.77 -15.32
N ILE A 115 -16.67 -3.39 -15.92
CA ILE A 115 -17.60 -4.34 -16.51
C ILE A 115 -18.26 -3.73 -17.74
N GLU A 116 -18.45 -4.57 -18.75
CA GLU A 116 -19.17 -4.24 -19.97
C GLU A 116 -20.38 -5.14 -20.16
N GLY A 117 -21.48 -4.56 -20.66
CA GLY A 117 -22.61 -5.33 -21.14
C GLY A 117 -23.39 -6.09 -20.06
N CYS A 118 -23.31 -5.67 -18.79
CA CYS A 118 -23.95 -6.37 -17.69
C CYS A 118 -25.45 -6.08 -17.62
N GLU A 119 -26.25 -7.12 -17.38
CA GLU A 119 -27.68 -6.99 -17.17
C GLU A 119 -27.95 -6.48 -15.76
N GLY A 120 -28.39 -5.23 -15.67
CA GLY A 120 -28.75 -4.59 -14.39
C GLY A 120 -27.61 -3.81 -13.74
N LYS A 121 -27.91 -2.56 -13.36
CA LYS A 121 -26.93 -1.65 -12.73
C LYS A 121 -26.36 -2.19 -11.42
N ALA A 122 -27.19 -2.80 -10.58
CA ALA A 122 -26.77 -3.29 -9.27
C ALA A 122 -25.70 -4.40 -9.38
N ALA A 123 -25.93 -5.40 -10.23
CA ALA A 123 -24.98 -6.48 -10.48
C ALA A 123 -23.68 -5.95 -11.09
N ALA A 124 -23.78 -4.96 -11.99
CA ALA A 124 -22.62 -4.32 -12.58
C ALA A 124 -21.76 -3.62 -11.51
N PHE A 125 -22.38 -2.84 -10.62
CA PHE A 125 -21.69 -2.18 -9.50
C PHE A 125 -21.04 -3.18 -8.54
N GLU A 126 -21.75 -4.26 -8.20
CA GLU A 126 -21.22 -5.29 -7.30
C GLU A 126 -19.94 -5.91 -7.86
N LYS A 127 -19.97 -6.33 -9.13
CA LYS A 127 -18.83 -6.99 -9.77
C LYS A 127 -17.65 -6.04 -9.95
N ALA A 128 -17.89 -4.85 -10.50
CA ALA A 128 -16.81 -3.87 -10.67
C ALA A 128 -16.18 -3.45 -9.33
N LYS A 129 -16.97 -3.29 -8.26
CA LYS A 129 -16.40 -2.96 -6.93
C LYS A 129 -15.54 -4.08 -6.36
N LYS A 130 -15.98 -5.34 -6.50
CA LYS A 130 -15.18 -6.51 -6.07
C LYS A 130 -13.88 -6.61 -6.83
N ASP A 131 -13.94 -6.43 -8.15
CA ASP A 131 -12.76 -6.50 -9.03
C ASP A 131 -11.78 -5.36 -8.71
N GLY A 132 -12.26 -4.12 -8.63
CA GLY A 132 -11.42 -2.96 -8.33
C GLY A 132 -10.79 -3.00 -6.93
N THR A 133 -11.52 -3.47 -5.92
CA THR A 133 -10.97 -3.65 -4.57
C THR A 133 -9.90 -4.74 -4.54
N THR A 134 -10.12 -5.83 -5.28
CA THR A 134 -9.17 -6.94 -5.37
C THR A 134 -7.88 -6.52 -6.08
N ASP A 135 -8.00 -5.79 -7.19
CA ASP A 135 -6.86 -5.23 -7.93
C ASP A 135 -6.07 -4.25 -7.07
N ALA A 136 -6.74 -3.32 -6.39
CA ALA A 136 -6.12 -2.33 -5.52
C ALA A 136 -5.33 -3.00 -4.39
N LEU A 137 -5.92 -3.99 -3.71
CA LEU A 137 -5.26 -4.72 -2.63
C LEU A 137 -4.01 -5.45 -3.11
N LYS A 138 -4.09 -6.13 -4.26
CA LYS A 138 -2.95 -6.85 -4.85
C LYS A 138 -1.80 -5.90 -5.17
N LYS A 139 -2.10 -4.77 -5.83
CA LYS A 139 -1.10 -3.73 -6.15
C LYS A 139 -0.49 -3.12 -4.91
N THR A 140 -1.32 -2.78 -3.92
CA THR A 140 -0.87 -2.21 -2.66
C THR A 140 0.11 -3.16 -1.98
N LEU A 141 -0.22 -4.44 -1.82
CA LEU A 141 0.68 -5.43 -1.20
C LEU A 141 1.98 -5.65 -1.99
N TRP A 142 1.90 -5.66 -3.33
CA TRP A 142 3.07 -5.79 -4.20
C TRP A 142 4.02 -4.60 -4.08
N ASN A 143 3.49 -3.39 -4.28
CA ASN A 143 4.30 -2.17 -4.26
C ASN A 143 4.79 -1.80 -2.86
N PHE A 144 4.01 -2.14 -1.83
CA PHE A 144 4.45 -1.99 -0.45
C PHE A 144 5.72 -2.81 -0.19
N SER A 145 5.83 -4.02 -0.75
CA SER A 145 7.04 -4.83 -0.65
C SER A 145 8.25 -4.15 -1.31
N ASN A 146 8.08 -3.53 -2.48
CA ASN A 146 9.15 -2.86 -3.22
C ASN A 146 9.63 -1.56 -2.56
N ILE A 147 8.72 -0.77 -2.02
CA ILE A 147 9.05 0.53 -1.41
C ILE A 147 9.78 0.34 -0.09
N LEU A 148 9.36 -0.65 0.70
CA LEU A 148 10.00 -0.93 1.96
C LEU A 148 11.43 -1.46 1.76
N GLU A 149 11.72 -2.20 0.69
CA GLU A 149 13.10 -2.57 0.33
C GLU A 149 13.97 -1.36 0.01
N ASN A 150 13.48 -0.42 -0.81
CA ASN A 150 14.21 0.82 -1.07
C ASN A 150 14.52 1.58 0.23
N TYR A 151 13.61 1.56 1.20
CA TYR A 151 13.81 2.20 2.50
C TYR A 151 14.87 1.52 3.37
N ILE A 152 15.02 0.19 3.28
CA ILE A 152 16.02 -0.57 4.03
C ILE A 152 17.42 -0.31 3.47
N TYR A 153 17.54 -0.18 2.14
CA TYR A 153 18.82 0.13 1.51
C TYR A 153 19.24 1.60 1.66
N ASP A 154 18.29 2.53 1.79
CA ASP A 154 18.54 3.97 1.99
C ASP A 154 18.78 4.33 3.48
N ALA A 155 18.65 3.37 4.39
CA ALA A 155 18.80 3.58 5.83
C ALA A 155 20.26 3.51 6.31
N ASP A 156 21.03 4.56 6.04
CA ASP A 156 21.93 5.13 7.05
C ASP A 156 21.03 5.77 8.15
N CYS A 157 20.19 4.99 8.85
CA CYS A 157 19.26 5.52 9.86
C CYS A 157 20.09 5.92 11.10
N PRO A 158 20.20 7.22 11.46
CA PRO A 158 20.89 7.60 12.68
C PRO A 158 20.07 7.11 13.87
N ALA A 159 20.69 6.24 14.68
CA ALA A 159 20.09 5.64 15.86
C ALA A 159 19.31 6.67 16.70
N ARG A 160 18.05 6.37 17.00
CA ARG A 160 17.18 7.22 17.84
C ARG A 160 17.90 7.54 19.15
N VAL A 161 18.26 8.80 19.36
CA VAL A 161 18.69 9.31 20.67
C VAL A 161 17.46 9.31 21.57
N THR A 162 17.33 8.31 22.43
CA THR A 162 16.42 8.31 23.57
C THR A 162 16.79 9.46 24.49
N LYS A 163 16.13 10.61 24.33
CA LYS A 163 16.17 11.67 25.34
C LYS A 163 15.27 11.25 26.49
N THR A 164 15.83 10.51 27.44
CA THR A 164 15.25 10.34 28.78
C THR A 164 15.14 11.73 29.40
N VAL A 165 13.91 12.24 29.54
CA VAL A 165 13.65 13.44 30.32
C VAL A 165 13.71 13.04 31.78
N GLU A 166 14.89 13.22 32.40
CA GLU A 166 15.01 13.18 33.86
C GLU A 166 14.17 14.32 34.45
N ARG A 167 13.07 13.97 35.12
CA ARG A 167 12.36 14.90 36.00
C ARG A 167 13.20 15.08 37.25
N LYS A 168 13.84 16.24 37.40
CA LYS A 168 14.40 16.67 38.69
C LYS A 168 13.25 16.98 39.65
N THR A 169 13.27 16.28 40.77
CA THR A 169 12.48 16.52 41.99
C THR A 169 12.94 17.78 42.71
#